data_AF-A0A4W5QSA3-F1
#
_entry.id   AF-A0A4W5QSA3-F1
#
_cell.length_a   1.000
_cell.length_b   1.000
_cell.length_c   1.000
_cell.angle_alpha   90.00
_cell.angle_beta   90.00
_cell.angle_gamma   90.00
#
_symmetry.space_group_name_H-M   'P 1'
#
loop_
_entity.id
_entity.type
_entity.pdbx_description
1 polymer ?
#
loop_
_entity_poly.entity_id
_entity_poly.type
_entity_poly.pdbx_seq_one_letter_code
_entity_poly.pdbx_strand_id
1 'polypeptide(L)'
;MVDLGAILLAAISLPVKPFLCEAMMTARVSLQVTMFDRGRTMIPSMTLLLKLAVCYSNSISMTAGSGEILFPVHTLLVCDSLIIHYLHKVRELENELAAEQKRGVEAMKGVRKYERKVKELTYQGEEDKKNVGRLQDLVNKVQLRVLAYKRQSEEADEQTSINFAKIRKVQHELEEAEERADIAECQVNKLRAKSRDVCVKGEQ
;
A
#
# COMPACT_ATOMS: atom_id res chain seq x y z
N MET A 1 19.93 11.71 -3.44
CA MET A 1 20.87 10.59 -3.60
C MET A 1 22.25 11.20 -3.61
N VAL A 2 22.93 11.18 -2.48
CA VAL A 2 24.28 11.74 -2.34
C VAL A 2 25.24 10.60 -2.60
N ASP A 3 26.10 10.74 -3.61
CA ASP A 3 27.05 9.72 -4.06
C ASP A 3 28.07 9.39 -2.96
N LEU A 4 27.73 8.40 -2.11
CA LEU A 4 28.65 7.80 -1.14
C LEU A 4 29.90 7.22 -1.83
N GLY A 5 29.80 6.87 -3.12
CA GLY A 5 30.93 6.37 -3.91
C GLY A 5 32.04 7.39 -4.12
N ALA A 6 31.70 8.69 -4.24
CA ALA A 6 32.69 9.75 -4.46
C ALA A 6 33.44 10.14 -3.17
N ILE A 7 32.77 10.06 -2.02
CA ILE A 7 33.37 10.35 -0.71
C ILE A 7 34.36 9.25 -0.32
N LEU A 8 34.07 7.99 -0.66
CA LEU A 8 34.96 6.86 -0.35
C LEU A 8 36.24 6.85 -1.22
N LEU A 9 36.16 7.30 -2.47
CA LEU A 9 37.36 7.45 -3.32
C LEU A 9 38.25 8.63 -2.89
N ALA A 10 37.66 9.72 -2.37
CA ALA A 10 38.43 10.88 -1.91
C ALA A 10 39.20 10.61 -0.61
N ALA A 11 38.71 9.72 0.26
CA ALA A 11 39.38 9.39 1.51
C ALA A 11 40.66 8.53 1.36
N ILE A 12 40.87 7.91 0.19
CA ILE A 12 42.02 7.01 -0.06
C ILE A 12 43.26 7.77 -0.59
N SER A 13 43.15 9.07 -0.92
CA SER A 13 44.22 9.82 -1.62
C SER A 13 44.98 10.89 -0.80
N LEU A 14 45.02 10.83 0.54
CA LEU A 14 45.86 11.75 1.34
C LEU A 14 47.24 11.13 1.67
N PRO A 15 48.35 11.85 1.45
CA PRO A 15 49.69 11.28 1.37
C PRO A 15 50.39 11.31 2.73
N VAL A 16 50.58 10.15 3.37
CA VAL A 16 51.53 10.01 4.48
C VAL A 16 52.33 8.72 4.34
N LYS A 17 53.56 8.86 3.80
CA LYS A 17 54.71 7.94 3.80
C LYS A 17 54.64 6.65 2.94
N PRO A 18 55.22 6.65 1.72
CA PRO A 18 55.37 5.44 0.91
C PRO A 18 56.69 4.67 1.11
N PHE A 19 57.62 5.12 1.97
CA PHE A 19 58.97 4.52 2.01
C PHE A 19 59.19 3.34 2.97
N LEU A 20 58.26 3.05 3.89
CA LEU A 20 58.36 1.91 4.83
C LEU A 20 57.32 0.81 4.56
N CYS A 21 56.29 1.09 3.76
CA CYS A 21 55.19 0.16 3.53
C CYS A 21 55.50 -0.87 2.41
N GLU A 22 56.30 -0.50 1.40
CA GLU A 22 56.67 -1.43 0.31
C GLU A 22 57.55 -2.60 0.76
N ALA A 23 58.43 -2.39 1.75
CA ALA A 23 59.25 -3.47 2.31
C ALA A 23 58.45 -4.46 3.19
N MET A 24 57.36 -4.00 3.84
CA MET A 24 56.51 -4.85 4.67
C MET A 24 55.37 -5.54 3.90
N MET A 25 54.93 -4.96 2.77
CA MET A 25 53.84 -5.48 1.94
C MET A 25 54.27 -6.61 0.99
N THR A 26 55.56 -6.98 0.93
CA THR A 26 56.03 -8.13 0.15
C THR A 26 56.05 -9.42 1.00
N ALA A 27 55.12 -9.57 1.93
CA ALA A 27 54.82 -10.85 2.58
C ALA A 27 53.62 -11.48 1.86
N ARG A 28 53.88 -12.40 0.92
CA ARG A 28 52.82 -13.20 0.29
C ARG A 28 52.10 -14.03 1.37
N VAL A 29 50.90 -13.62 1.75
CA VAL A 29 49.95 -14.44 2.51
C VAL A 29 49.40 -15.51 1.56
N SER A 30 49.96 -16.72 1.62
CA SER A 30 49.36 -17.86 0.92
C SER A 30 48.14 -18.34 1.71
N LEU A 31 46.95 -17.90 1.29
CA LEU A 31 45.68 -18.38 1.84
C LEU A 31 45.37 -19.75 1.22
N GLN A 32 45.63 -20.84 1.93
CA GLN A 32 45.22 -22.18 1.47
C GLN A 32 43.90 -22.56 2.16
N VAL A 33 42.79 -22.46 1.43
CA VAL A 33 41.46 -22.85 1.90
C VAL A 33 41.32 -24.37 1.75
N THR A 34 41.46 -25.13 2.83
CA THR A 34 41.14 -26.57 2.84
C THR A 34 39.78 -26.81 3.47
N MET A 35 38.88 -27.42 2.70
CA MET A 35 37.54 -27.82 3.13
C MET A 35 37.63 -29.11 3.97
N PHE A 36 37.07 -29.13 5.20
CA PHE A 36 37.04 -30.32 6.05
C PHE A 36 35.61 -30.82 6.16
N ASP A 37 35.33 -32.04 5.66
CA ASP A 37 33.99 -32.60 5.55
C ASP A 37 33.55 -33.27 6.86
N ARG A 38 32.61 -32.63 7.57
CA ARG A 38 31.82 -33.26 8.64
C ARG A 38 30.36 -32.90 8.42
N GLY A 39 29.67 -33.73 7.65
CA GLY A 39 28.22 -33.95 7.64
C GLY A 39 27.35 -32.77 8.12
N ARG A 40 26.95 -31.92 7.16
CA ARG A 40 25.91 -30.89 7.28
C ARG A 40 26.23 -29.68 8.18
N THR A 41 27.30 -28.96 7.88
CA THR A 41 27.38 -27.49 7.85
C THR A 41 28.78 -27.10 7.37
N MET A 42 28.85 -26.35 6.27
CA MET A 42 30.12 -25.93 5.66
C MET A 42 30.65 -24.72 6.42
N ILE A 43 31.65 -24.91 7.29
CA ILE A 43 32.32 -23.80 8.00
C ILE A 43 33.74 -23.67 7.42
N PRO A 44 34.09 -22.55 6.74
CA PRO A 44 35.46 -22.32 6.31
C PRO A 44 36.33 -22.00 7.53
N SER A 45 37.22 -22.92 7.90
CA SER A 45 38.23 -22.65 8.93
C SER A 45 39.47 -22.03 8.28
N MET A 46 39.65 -20.73 8.47
CA MET A 46 40.83 -19.99 8.04
C MET A 46 41.93 -20.16 9.08
N THR A 47 42.78 -21.18 8.91
CA THR A 47 44.01 -21.29 9.72
C THR A 47 45.10 -20.42 9.07
N LEU A 48 45.35 -19.24 9.61
CA LEU A 48 46.47 -18.38 9.20
C LEU A 48 47.78 -18.96 9.74
N LEU A 49 48.61 -19.53 8.87
CA LEU A 49 50.02 -19.78 9.16
C LEU A 49 50.83 -18.51 8.87
N LEU A 50 51.04 -17.68 9.89
CA LEU A 50 52.03 -16.60 9.82
C LEU A 50 53.44 -17.22 9.77
N LYS A 51 54.08 -17.26 8.59
CA LYS A 51 55.55 -17.34 8.52
C LYS A 51 56.13 -15.96 8.83
N LEU A 52 56.21 -15.63 10.11
CA LEU A 52 57.03 -14.53 10.63
C LEU A 52 58.50 -14.88 10.41
N ALA A 53 59.06 -14.56 9.24
CA ALA A 53 60.45 -14.87 8.94
C ALA A 53 61.10 -13.88 7.96
N VAL A 54 60.99 -12.56 8.13
CA VAL A 54 61.90 -11.62 7.41
C VAL A 54 62.17 -10.28 8.12
N CYS A 55 62.32 -10.23 9.46
CA CYS A 55 62.85 -9.01 10.11
C CYS A 55 63.81 -9.25 11.27
N TYR A 56 64.24 -10.48 11.55
CA TYR A 56 65.24 -10.74 12.59
C TYR A 56 66.66 -11.04 12.05
N SER A 57 66.84 -11.04 10.73
CA SER A 57 68.13 -11.36 10.13
C SER A 57 68.43 -10.43 8.96
N ASN A 58 68.96 -9.25 9.25
CA ASN A 58 70.16 -8.76 8.55
C ASN A 58 70.73 -7.50 9.22
N SER A 59 72.03 -7.59 9.53
CA SER A 59 72.97 -6.56 10.03
C SER A 59 72.86 -6.08 11.49
N ILE A 60 73.20 -6.94 12.45
CA ILE A 60 74.06 -6.53 13.58
C ILE A 60 75.33 -7.36 13.51
N SER A 61 76.29 -6.84 12.75
CA SER A 61 77.70 -7.18 12.89
C SER A 61 78.40 -5.85 13.11
N MET A 62 78.80 -5.53 14.35
CA MET A 62 80.02 -4.78 14.66
C MET A 62 80.40 -4.98 16.14
N THR A 63 81.42 -5.83 16.31
CA THR A 63 82.60 -5.69 17.17
C THR A 63 82.65 -4.57 18.23
N ALA A 64 82.91 -5.01 19.47
CA ALA A 64 83.79 -4.42 20.49
C ALA A 64 83.79 -2.88 20.68
N GLY A 65 83.19 -2.45 21.79
CA GLY A 65 83.37 -1.11 22.36
C GLY A 65 82.18 -0.76 23.24
N SER A 66 82.41 -0.62 24.54
CA SER A 66 81.44 -0.20 25.54
C SER A 66 80.59 1.00 25.08
N GLY A 67 79.32 0.74 24.73
CA GLY A 67 78.34 1.72 24.27
C GLY A 67 77.05 1.00 23.89
N GLU A 68 75.92 1.48 24.39
CA GLU A 68 74.72 0.70 24.73
C GLU A 68 73.93 0.11 23.54
N ILE A 69 73.34 -1.07 23.76
CA ILE A 69 72.50 -1.90 22.87
C ILE A 69 71.09 -1.27 22.66
N LEU A 70 70.98 0.06 22.66
CA LEU A 70 69.71 0.77 22.76
C LEU A 70 68.94 0.86 21.40
N PHE A 71 69.65 0.82 20.27
CA PHE A 71 69.07 1.00 18.93
C PHE A 71 68.22 -0.17 18.39
N PRO A 72 68.62 -1.45 18.55
CA PRO A 72 67.81 -2.59 18.11
C PRO A 72 66.53 -2.72 18.94
N VAL A 73 66.65 -2.52 20.26
CA VAL A 73 65.54 -2.66 21.22
C VAL A 73 64.48 -1.58 20.98
N HIS A 74 64.89 -0.34 20.72
CA HIS A 74 63.94 0.74 20.41
C HIS A 74 63.17 0.48 19.10
N THR A 75 63.83 -0.04 18.06
CA THR A 75 63.18 -0.35 16.78
C THR A 75 62.18 -1.51 16.91
N LEU A 76 62.50 -2.55 17.69
CA LEU A 76 61.60 -3.65 18.03
C LEU A 76 60.37 -3.17 18.81
N LEU A 77 60.54 -2.32 19.83
CA LEU A 77 59.44 -1.77 20.64
C LEU A 77 58.47 -0.90 19.82
N VAL A 78 58.99 -0.15 18.84
CA VAL A 78 58.15 0.67 17.94
C VAL A 78 57.34 -0.22 17.00
N CYS A 79 57.93 -1.31 16.48
CA CYS A 79 57.20 -2.30 15.68
C CYS A 79 56.08 -2.98 16.50
N ASP A 80 56.37 -3.38 17.74
CA ASP A 80 55.36 -4.00 18.62
C ASP A 80 54.20 -3.04 18.93
N SER A 81 54.49 -1.76 19.20
CA SER A 81 53.48 -0.74 19.45
C SER A 81 52.59 -0.48 18.23
N LEU A 82 53.18 -0.44 17.02
CA LEU A 82 52.44 -0.26 15.77
C LEU A 82 51.56 -1.48 15.45
N ILE A 83 52.06 -2.70 15.70
CA ILE A 83 51.31 -3.94 15.53
C ILE A 83 50.11 -3.97 16.48
N ILE A 84 50.28 -3.62 17.76
CA ILE A 84 49.18 -3.56 18.73
C ILE A 84 48.12 -2.55 18.29
N HIS A 85 48.54 -1.36 17.85
CA HIS A 85 47.62 -0.33 17.37
C HIS A 85 46.83 -0.80 16.13
N TYR A 86 47.50 -1.42 15.16
CA TYR A 86 46.85 -1.93 13.96
C TYR A 86 45.88 -3.07 14.25
N LEU A 87 46.27 -4.03 15.11
CA LEU A 87 45.40 -5.12 15.55
C LEU A 87 44.17 -4.62 16.31
N HIS A 88 44.35 -3.60 17.16
CA HIS A 88 43.22 -2.95 17.83
C HIS A 88 42.27 -2.32 16.82
N LYS A 89 42.80 -1.59 15.84
CA LYS A 89 41.98 -0.95 14.80
C LYS A 89 41.24 -1.95 13.93
N VAL A 90 41.87 -3.07 13.57
CA VAL A 90 41.21 -4.17 12.85
C VAL A 90 40.05 -4.74 13.67
N ARG A 91 40.24 -5.01 14.96
CA ARG A 91 39.17 -5.51 15.83
C ARG A 91 38.01 -4.53 16.00
N GLU A 92 38.29 -3.23 16.12
CA GLU A 92 37.25 -2.19 16.14
C GLU A 92 36.41 -2.22 14.87
N LEU A 93 37.07 -2.22 13.70
CA LEU A 93 36.40 -2.24 12.40
C LEU A 93 35.60 -3.53 12.18
N GLU A 94 36.09 -4.68 12.64
CA GLU A 94 35.35 -5.95 12.60
C GLU A 94 34.08 -5.90 13.45
N ASN A 95 34.16 -5.30 14.65
CA ASN A 95 33.00 -5.11 15.52
C ASN A 95 31.96 -4.16 14.91
N GLU A 96 32.42 -3.05 14.31
CA GLU A 96 31.57 -2.10 13.59
C GLU A 96 30.87 -2.78 12.39
N LEU A 97 31.60 -3.59 11.61
CA LEU A 97 31.04 -4.36 10.50
C LEU A 97 29.98 -5.36 10.98
N ALA A 98 30.24 -6.07 12.07
CA ALA A 98 29.28 -7.01 12.66
C ALA A 98 28.02 -6.30 13.15
N ALA A 99 28.17 -5.13 13.78
CA ALA A 99 27.04 -4.28 14.20
C ALA A 99 26.24 -3.78 12.99
N GLU A 100 26.91 -3.34 11.93
CA GLU A 100 26.27 -2.91 10.69
C GLU A 100 25.51 -4.05 10.01
N GLN A 101 26.10 -5.24 9.94
CA GLN A 101 25.45 -6.42 9.38
C GLN A 101 24.19 -6.78 10.17
N LYS A 102 24.23 -6.70 11.51
CA LYS A 102 23.06 -6.90 12.36
C LYS A 102 21.96 -5.87 12.08
N ARG A 103 22.32 -4.58 11.99
CA ARG A 103 21.38 -3.50 11.59
C ARG A 103 20.78 -3.77 10.21
N GLY A 104 21.58 -4.19 9.25
CA GLY A 104 21.14 -4.55 7.90
C GLY A 104 20.12 -5.69 7.89
N VAL A 105 20.31 -6.72 8.72
CA VAL A 105 19.34 -7.83 8.85
C VAL A 105 18.01 -7.36 9.42
N GLU A 106 18.02 -6.48 10.42
CA GLU A 106 16.80 -5.91 11.00
C GLU A 106 16.06 -5.02 9.99
N ALA A 107 16.79 -4.19 9.23
CA ALA A 107 16.24 -3.39 8.15
C ALA A 107 15.59 -4.26 7.07
N MET A 108 16.25 -5.34 6.62
CA MET A 108 15.70 -6.29 5.65
C MET A 108 14.43 -6.99 6.15
N LYS A 109 14.36 -7.35 7.44
CA LYS A 109 13.13 -7.90 8.04
C LYS A 109 12.00 -6.87 8.00
N GLY A 110 12.31 -5.60 8.27
CA GLY A 110 11.39 -4.48 8.13
C GLY A 110 10.84 -4.36 6.71
N VAL A 111 11.72 -4.35 5.71
CA VAL A 111 11.34 -4.30 4.29
C VAL A 111 10.36 -5.42 3.95
N ARG A 112 10.69 -6.68 4.28
CA ARG A 112 9.81 -7.83 4.02
C ARG A 112 8.45 -7.72 4.70
N LYS A 113 8.37 -7.10 5.88
CA LYS A 113 7.10 -6.83 6.58
C LYS A 113 6.26 -5.81 5.82
N TYR A 114 6.87 -4.71 5.36
CA TYR A 114 6.16 -3.69 4.59
C TYR A 114 5.75 -4.20 3.21
N GLU A 115 6.56 -5.01 2.53
CA GLU A 115 6.19 -5.65 1.26
C GLU A 115 4.92 -6.50 1.39
N ARG A 116 4.77 -7.27 2.49
CA ARG A 116 3.54 -8.02 2.76
C ARG A 116 2.35 -7.09 2.96
N LYS A 117 2.52 -6.03 3.75
CA LYS A 117 1.46 -5.03 3.98
C LYS A 117 1.03 -4.34 2.69
N VAL A 118 1.97 -4.01 1.81
CA VAL A 118 1.66 -3.41 0.51
C VAL A 118 0.80 -4.36 -0.33
N LYS A 119 1.14 -5.65 -0.38
CA LYS A 119 0.35 -6.65 -1.11
C LYS A 119 -1.06 -6.80 -0.54
N GLU A 120 -1.19 -6.87 0.79
CA GLU A 120 -2.48 -6.94 1.48
C GLU A 120 -3.35 -5.72 1.19
N LEU A 121 -2.79 -4.51 1.33
CA LEU A 121 -3.50 -3.26 1.01
C LEU A 121 -3.87 -3.15 -0.46
N THR A 122 -3.03 -3.66 -1.37
CA THR A 122 -3.32 -3.68 -2.80
C THR A 122 -4.50 -4.59 -3.09
N TYR A 123 -4.52 -5.81 -2.52
CA TYR A 123 -5.63 -6.74 -2.67
C TYR A 123 -6.93 -6.16 -2.11
N GLN A 124 -6.88 -5.55 -0.93
CA GLN A 124 -8.05 -4.90 -0.34
C GLN A 124 -8.57 -3.77 -1.23
N GLY A 125 -7.67 -2.92 -1.76
CA GLY A 125 -8.06 -1.83 -2.67
C GLY A 125 -8.69 -2.32 -3.97
N GLU A 126 -8.20 -3.44 -4.54
CA GLU A 126 -8.79 -4.07 -5.71
C GLU A 126 -10.20 -4.61 -5.41
N GLU A 127 -10.39 -5.24 -4.25
CA GLU A 127 -11.68 -5.77 -3.84
C GLU A 127 -12.70 -4.66 -3.55
N ASP A 128 -12.27 -3.60 -2.86
CA ASP A 128 -13.09 -2.42 -2.60
C ASP A 128 -13.52 -1.75 -3.91
N LYS A 129 -12.63 -1.68 -4.91
CA LYS A 129 -12.97 -1.15 -6.24
C LYS A 129 -14.06 -1.98 -6.93
N LYS A 130 -14.00 -3.31 -6.85
CA LYS A 130 -15.06 -4.19 -7.38
C LYS A 130 -16.37 -4.00 -6.62
N ASN A 131 -16.30 -3.90 -5.29
CA ASN A 131 -17.48 -3.70 -4.46
C ASN A 131 -18.17 -2.36 -4.75
N VAL A 132 -17.40 -1.28 -4.93
CA VAL A 132 -17.92 0.02 -5.37
C VAL A 132 -18.61 -0.08 -6.73
N GLY A 133 -18.02 -0.80 -7.69
CA GLY A 133 -18.65 -1.04 -9.00
C GLY A 133 -20.01 -1.75 -8.86
N ARG A 134 -20.06 -2.83 -8.07
CA ARG A 134 -21.31 -3.57 -7.80
C ARG A 134 -22.37 -2.70 -7.10
N LEU A 135 -21.95 -1.85 -6.17
CA LEU A 135 -22.84 -0.90 -5.49
C LEU A 135 -23.39 0.13 -6.47
N GLN A 136 -22.57 0.66 -7.37
CA GLN A 136 -23.01 1.60 -8.40
C GLN A 136 -24.07 0.98 -9.32
N ASP A 137 -23.89 -0.27 -9.75
CA ASP A 137 -24.88 -1.00 -10.55
C ASP A 137 -26.20 -1.17 -9.81
N LEU A 138 -26.16 -1.43 -8.50
CA LEU A 138 -27.35 -1.53 -7.66
C LEU A 138 -28.05 -0.17 -7.54
N VAL A 139 -27.31 0.90 -7.32
CA VAL A 139 -27.83 2.28 -7.28
C VAL A 139 -28.52 2.61 -8.61
N ASN A 140 -27.86 2.35 -9.74
CA ASN A 140 -28.42 2.59 -11.07
C ASN A 140 -29.71 1.79 -11.28
N LYS A 141 -29.75 0.51 -10.89
CA LYS A 141 -30.94 -0.34 -10.98
C LYS A 141 -32.10 0.20 -10.14
N VAL A 142 -31.82 0.65 -8.92
CA VAL A 142 -32.84 1.24 -8.04
C VAL A 142 -33.35 2.56 -8.61
N GLN A 143 -32.47 3.42 -9.13
CA GLN A 143 -32.86 4.67 -9.77
C GLN A 143 -33.79 4.45 -10.97
N LEU A 144 -33.50 3.46 -11.82
CA LEU A 144 -34.38 3.09 -12.94
C LEU A 144 -35.77 2.64 -12.45
N ARG A 145 -35.83 1.88 -11.35
CA ARG A 145 -37.12 1.47 -10.75
C ARG A 145 -37.90 2.67 -10.20
N VAL A 146 -37.23 3.60 -9.53
CA VAL A 146 -37.85 4.83 -9.02
C VAL A 146 -38.47 5.65 -10.17
N LEU A 147 -37.74 5.80 -11.27
CA LEU A 147 -38.26 6.49 -12.46
C LEU A 147 -39.45 5.77 -13.07
N ALA A 148 -39.40 4.43 -13.16
CA ALA A 148 -40.53 3.64 -13.67
C ALA A 148 -41.77 3.77 -12.77
N TYR A 149 -41.62 3.68 -11.45
CA TYR A 149 -42.74 3.84 -10.51
C TYR A 149 -43.32 5.25 -10.54
N LYS A 150 -42.48 6.28 -10.68
CA LYS A 150 -42.96 7.66 -10.84
C LYS A 150 -43.84 7.79 -12.09
N ARG A 151 -43.36 7.30 -13.23
CA ARG A 151 -44.13 7.31 -14.48
C ARG A 151 -45.45 6.52 -14.35
N GLN A 152 -45.42 5.35 -13.70
CA GLN A 152 -46.63 4.57 -13.45
C GLN A 152 -47.66 5.32 -12.59
N SER A 153 -47.20 6.07 -11.60
CA SER A 153 -48.08 6.94 -10.79
C SER A 153 -48.70 8.03 -11.65
N GLU A 154 -47.88 8.73 -12.45
CA GLU A 154 -48.35 9.80 -13.34
C GLU A 154 -49.38 9.28 -14.36
N GLU A 155 -49.13 8.12 -14.98
CA GLU A 155 -50.07 7.48 -15.91
C GLU A 155 -51.39 7.07 -15.23
N ALA A 156 -51.35 6.61 -13.97
CA ALA A 156 -52.56 6.28 -13.20
C ALA A 156 -53.37 7.53 -12.82
N ASP A 157 -52.69 8.63 -12.49
CA ASP A 157 -53.32 9.91 -12.19
C ASP A 157 -53.99 10.51 -13.44
N GLU A 158 -53.33 10.45 -14.59
CA GLU A 158 -53.90 10.85 -15.88
C GLU A 158 -55.15 10.02 -16.23
N GLN A 159 -55.09 8.70 -16.06
CA GLN A 159 -56.24 7.82 -16.30
C GLN A 159 -57.42 8.15 -15.38
N THR A 160 -57.14 8.45 -14.11
CA THR A 160 -58.14 8.85 -13.12
C THR A 160 -58.77 10.20 -13.49
N SER A 161 -57.96 11.17 -13.91
CA SER A 161 -58.42 12.48 -14.39
C SER A 161 -59.37 12.35 -15.59
N ILE A 162 -59.01 11.51 -16.57
CA ILE A 162 -59.86 11.18 -17.73
C ILE A 162 -61.18 10.55 -17.28
N ASN A 163 -61.13 9.59 -16.36
CA ASN A 163 -62.33 8.92 -15.86
C ASN A 163 -63.25 9.90 -15.12
N PHE A 164 -62.71 10.79 -14.28
CA PHE A 164 -63.51 11.83 -13.63
C PHE A 164 -64.15 12.79 -14.62
N ALA A 165 -63.46 13.16 -15.71
CA ALA A 165 -64.05 13.97 -16.77
C ALA A 165 -65.24 13.27 -17.44
N LYS A 166 -65.12 11.95 -17.71
CA LYS A 166 -66.22 11.13 -18.24
C LYS A 166 -67.39 11.05 -17.26
N ILE A 167 -67.13 10.80 -15.98
CA ILE A 167 -68.16 10.73 -14.94
C ILE A 167 -68.93 12.05 -14.87
N ARG A 168 -68.24 13.20 -14.84
CA ARG A 168 -68.91 14.51 -14.84
C ARG A 168 -69.80 14.72 -16.07
N LYS A 169 -69.36 14.28 -17.25
CA LYS A 169 -70.16 14.38 -18.49
C LYS A 169 -71.43 13.53 -18.39
N VAL A 170 -71.29 12.27 -17.99
CA VAL A 170 -72.43 11.35 -17.83
C VAL A 170 -73.39 11.85 -16.75
N GLN A 171 -72.86 12.41 -15.66
CA GLN A 171 -73.66 13.00 -14.60
C GLN A 171 -74.50 14.18 -15.13
N HIS A 172 -73.91 15.08 -15.91
CA HIS A 172 -74.66 16.18 -16.52
C HIS A 172 -75.73 15.68 -17.51
N GLU A 173 -75.43 14.67 -18.33
CA GLU A 173 -76.40 14.08 -19.27
C GLU A 173 -77.57 13.41 -18.52
N LEU A 174 -77.31 12.83 -17.35
CA LEU A 174 -78.33 12.26 -16.47
C LEU A 174 -79.22 13.35 -15.88
N GLU A 175 -78.64 14.41 -15.32
CA GLU A 175 -79.37 15.56 -14.75
C GLU A 175 -80.30 16.19 -15.81
N GLU A 176 -79.83 16.37 -17.05
CA GLU A 176 -80.66 16.84 -18.18
C GLU A 176 -81.80 15.87 -18.55
N ALA A 177 -81.60 14.56 -18.39
CA ALA A 177 -82.64 13.56 -18.66
C ALA A 177 -83.68 13.54 -17.53
N GLU A 178 -83.26 13.65 -16.28
CA GLU A 178 -84.12 13.75 -15.10
C GLU A 178 -85.00 15.00 -15.17
N GLU A 179 -84.45 16.18 -15.44
CA GLU A 179 -85.24 17.42 -15.60
C GLU A 179 -86.30 17.30 -16.71
N ARG A 180 -85.96 16.65 -17.83
CA ARG A 180 -86.91 16.40 -18.92
C ARG A 180 -88.03 15.45 -18.50
N ALA A 181 -87.70 14.40 -17.75
CA ALA A 181 -88.69 13.46 -17.23
C ALA A 181 -89.63 14.15 -16.23
N ASP A 182 -89.10 14.96 -15.31
CA ASP A 182 -89.87 15.71 -14.31
C ASP A 182 -90.85 16.70 -14.96
N ILE A 183 -90.42 17.39 -16.02
CA ILE A 183 -91.30 18.27 -16.80
C ILE A 183 -92.44 17.47 -17.43
N ALA A 184 -92.14 16.33 -18.04
CA ALA A 184 -93.14 15.47 -18.68
C ALA A 184 -94.13 14.91 -17.64
N GLU A 185 -93.65 14.46 -16.49
CA GLU A 185 -94.49 13.98 -15.39
C GLU A 185 -95.39 15.09 -14.85
N CYS A 186 -94.84 16.29 -14.62
CA CYS A 186 -95.62 17.47 -14.23
C CYS A 186 -96.72 17.81 -15.24
N GLN A 187 -96.42 17.73 -16.55
CA GLN A 187 -97.40 17.95 -17.61
C GLN A 187 -98.52 16.90 -17.57
N VAL A 188 -98.17 15.61 -17.46
CA VAL A 188 -99.16 14.52 -17.36
C VAL A 188 -100.01 14.66 -16.11
N ASN A 189 -99.40 14.98 -14.96
CA ASN A 189 -100.12 15.16 -13.69
C ASN A 189 -101.10 16.35 -13.77
N LYS A 190 -100.71 17.47 -14.40
CA LYS A 190 -101.62 18.60 -14.68
C LYS A 190 -102.80 18.19 -15.58
N LEU A 191 -102.55 17.44 -16.64
CA LEU A 191 -103.62 16.96 -17.54
C LEU A 191 -104.57 15.99 -16.81
N ARG A 192 -104.03 15.05 -16.02
CA ARG A 192 -104.83 14.13 -15.20
C ARG A 192 -105.71 14.86 -14.20
N ALA A 193 -105.20 15.90 -13.54
CA ALA A 193 -105.99 16.73 -12.63
C ALA A 193 -107.13 17.44 -13.37
N LYS A 194 -106.86 18.07 -14.53
CA LYS A 194 -107.89 18.71 -15.35
C LYS A 194 -108.98 17.74 -15.82
N SER A 195 -108.63 16.51 -16.22
CA SER A 195 -109.62 15.51 -16.64
C SER A 195 -110.55 15.08 -15.51
N ARG A 196 -110.07 15.09 -14.25
CA ARG A 196 -110.92 14.79 -13.08
C ARG A 196 -111.95 15.91 -12.84
N ASP A 197 -111.56 17.17 -13.00
CA ASP A 197 -112.49 18.31 -12.85
C ASP A 197 -113.55 18.39 -13.97
N VAL A 198 -113.21 17.93 -15.18
CA VAL A 198 -114.17 17.85 -16.31
C VAL A 198 -115.21 16.75 -16.08
N CYS A 199 -114.84 15.65 -15.41
CA CYS A 199 -115.76 14.56 -15.08
C CYS A 199 -116.78 14.98 -14.00
N VAL A 200 -116.37 15.77 -13.00
CA VAL A 200 -117.26 16.22 -11.91
C VAL A 200 -118.30 17.24 -12.38
N LYS A 201 -118.04 17.99 -13.46
CA LYS A 201 -119.00 18.93 -14.05
C LYS A 201 -120.04 18.29 -14.98
N GLY A 202 -119.92 16.99 -15.29
CA GLY A 202 -120.87 16.24 -16.12
C GLY A 202 -122.02 15.59 -15.34
N GLU A 203 -122.02 15.65 -14.01
CA GLU A 203 -123.02 15.01 -13.13
C GLU A 203 -123.92 16.01 -12.36
N GLN A 204 -124.04 17.26 -12.82
CA GLN A 204 -125.05 18.22 -12.33
C GLN A 204 -126.12 18.51 -13.38
#